data_AF-A0A2W6BRY5-F1
#
_entry.id   AF-A0A2W6BRY5-F1
#
_cell.length_a   1.000
_cell.length_b   1.000
_cell.length_c   1.000
_cell.angle_alpha   90.00
_cell.angle_beta   90.00
_cell.angle_gamma   90.00
#
_symmetry.space_group_name_H-M   'P 1'
#
loop_
_entity.id
_entity.type
_entity.pdbx_description
1 polymer ?
#
loop_
_entity_poly.entity_id
_entity_poly.type
_entity_poly.pdbx_seq_one_letter_code
_entity_poly.pdbx_strand_id
1 'polypeptide(L)'
;MTQPAHNYESAEFDLAAPIERAIEEAEHGKVIYLHSRQQQKVVIMPPELAAAALEALDEAEVLRVIEERQNEERIPWDQVKAELRELEAKGL
;
A
#
# COMPACT_ATOMS: atom_id res chain seq x y z
N MET A 1 -15.06 32.80 4.42
CA MET A 1 -14.89 31.41 3.93
C MET A 1 -13.69 31.41 3.01
N THR A 2 -12.60 30.77 3.41
CA THR A 2 -11.31 30.85 2.73
C THR A 2 -11.19 29.66 1.78
N GLN A 3 -11.15 29.91 0.47
CA GLN A 3 -10.87 28.89 -0.54
C GLN A 3 -9.39 28.47 -0.49
N PRO A 4 -9.06 27.18 -0.65
CA PRO A 4 -7.67 26.77 -0.80
C PRO A 4 -7.16 27.17 -2.19
N ALA A 5 -6.05 27.91 -2.23
CA ALA A 5 -5.35 28.25 -3.46
C ALA A 5 -4.62 26.99 -3.97
N HIS A 6 -5.19 26.32 -4.97
CA HIS A 6 -4.54 25.23 -5.69
C HIS A 6 -3.69 25.81 -6.83
N ASN A 7 -2.42 26.12 -6.53
CA ASN A 7 -1.42 26.38 -7.56
C ASN A 7 -0.83 25.04 -8.02
N TYR A 8 -1.38 24.46 -9.09
CA TYR A 8 -0.78 23.32 -9.80
C TYR A 8 -0.17 23.83 -11.10
N GLU A 9 1.08 24.32 -11.03
CA GLU A 9 1.89 24.48 -12.24
C GLU A 9 2.52 23.14 -12.59
N SER A 10 1.96 22.49 -13.61
CA SER A 10 2.53 21.31 -14.26
C SER A 10 3.70 21.76 -15.14
N ALA A 11 4.92 21.71 -14.62
CA ALA A 11 6.12 21.95 -15.41
C ALA A 11 6.49 20.70 -16.23
N GLU A 12 6.65 20.87 -17.55
CA GLU A 12 7.28 19.89 -18.43
C GLU A 12 8.78 19.84 -18.12
N PHE A 13 9.32 18.68 -17.73
CA PHE A 13 10.69 18.59 -17.22
C PHE A 13 11.64 17.77 -18.11
N ASP A 14 12.82 18.37 -18.32
CA ASP A 14 14.01 17.80 -18.98
C ASP A 14 14.91 17.13 -17.90
N LEU A 15 15.28 15.85 -18.11
CA LEU A 15 15.44 14.82 -17.08
C LEU A 15 16.78 14.76 -16.31
N ALA A 16 17.57 15.83 -16.19
CA ALA A 16 18.85 15.78 -15.45
C ALA A 16 18.76 16.35 -14.02
N ALA A 17 18.56 17.66 -13.87
CA ALA A 17 18.46 18.34 -12.57
C ALA A 17 17.13 18.17 -11.76
N PRO A 18 15.96 17.92 -12.39
CA PRO A 18 14.68 17.88 -11.66
C PRO A 18 14.46 16.63 -10.82
N ILE A 19 15.02 15.49 -11.23
CA ILE A 19 14.87 14.23 -10.49
C ILE A 19 15.68 14.27 -9.20
N GLU A 20 16.91 14.77 -9.25
CA GLU A 20 17.77 14.88 -8.06
C GLU A 20 17.10 15.74 -6.98
N ARG A 21 16.52 16.89 -7.38
CA ARG A 21 15.73 17.73 -6.48
C ARG A 21 14.47 17.02 -5.98
N ALA A 22 13.80 16.22 -6.81
CA ALA A 22 12.65 15.46 -6.38
C ALA A 22 13.02 14.39 -5.33
N ILE A 23 14.20 13.77 -5.48
CA ILE A 23 14.72 12.82 -4.49
C ILE A 23 15.04 13.55 -3.18
N GLU A 24 15.75 14.67 -3.22
CA GLU A 24 16.09 15.48 -2.04
C GLU A 24 14.83 15.96 -1.29
N GLU A 25 13.84 16.46 -2.02
CA GLU A 25 12.57 16.89 -1.42
C GLU A 25 11.78 15.71 -0.84
N ALA A 26 11.90 14.52 -1.43
CA ALA A 26 11.31 13.30 -0.89
C ALA A 26 12.04 12.79 0.36
N GLU A 27 13.36 12.92 0.46
CA GLU A 27 14.12 12.65 1.69
C GLU A 27 13.65 13.52 2.86
N HIS A 28 13.11 14.71 2.57
CA HIS A 28 12.51 15.61 3.56
C HIS A 28 11.02 15.32 3.86
N GLY A 29 10.49 14.16 3.45
CA GLY A 29 9.14 13.73 3.81
C GLY A 29 8.05 14.10 2.80
N LYS A 30 8.40 14.64 1.62
CA LYS A 30 7.40 15.00 0.60
C LYS A 30 7.11 13.84 -0.35
N VAL A 31 5.86 13.75 -0.80
CA VAL A 31 5.46 12.84 -1.88
C VAL A 31 5.37 13.64 -3.17
N ILE A 32 6.05 13.17 -4.21
CA ILE A 32 6.16 13.86 -5.49
C ILE A 32 5.60 12.97 -6.58
N TYR A 33 4.66 13.54 -7.35
CA TYR A 33 4.03 12.87 -8.49
C TYR A 33 4.67 13.37 -9.78
N LEU A 34 5.34 12.47 -10.47
CA LEU A 34 5.89 12.70 -11.80
C LEU A 34 4.89 12.22 -12.85
N HIS A 35 4.52 13.12 -13.75
CA HIS A 35 3.61 12.83 -14.85
C HIS A 35 4.37 12.87 -16.16
N SER A 36 4.44 11.74 -16.88
CA SER A 36 4.92 11.73 -18.27
C SER A 36 3.78 12.01 -19.25
N ARG A 37 4.10 12.67 -20.37
CA ARG A 37 3.16 12.93 -21.50
C ARG A 37 2.48 11.65 -22.01
N GLN A 38 3.02 10.46 -21.70
CA GLN A 38 2.49 9.14 -22.06
C GLN A 38 1.71 8.44 -20.92
N GLN A 39 1.07 9.19 -20.02
CA GLN A 39 0.23 8.68 -18.92
C GLN A 39 0.91 7.88 -17.81
N GLN A 40 2.22 7.62 -17.90
CA GLN A 40 2.95 6.99 -16.82
C GLN A 40 3.08 7.98 -15.64
N LYS A 41 2.45 7.63 -14.53
CA LYS A 41 2.52 8.35 -13.25
C LYS A 41 3.53 7.62 -12.39
N VAL A 42 4.66 8.26 -12.12
CA VAL A 42 5.68 7.76 -11.18
C VAL A 42 5.54 8.56 -9.90
N VAL A 43 5.64 7.91 -8.74
CA VAL A 43 5.60 8.57 -7.45
C VAL A 43 6.95 8.38 -6.77
N ILE A 44 7.55 9.48 -6.30
CA ILE A 44 8.74 9.47 -5.46
C ILE A 44 8.29 9.84 -4.04
N MET A 45 8.68 9.03 -3.06
CA MET A 45 8.32 9.23 -1.64
C MET A 45 9.41 8.64 -0.73
N PRO A 46 9.46 9.03 0.56
CA PRO A 46 10.35 8.40 1.52
C PRO A 46 10.14 6.88 1.59
N PRO A 47 11.21 6.09 1.79
CA PRO A 47 11.10 4.64 1.88
C PRO A 47 10.24 4.20 3.08
N GLU A 48 10.25 4.95 4.19
CA GLU A 48 9.42 4.66 5.36
C GLU A 48 7.93 4.84 5.06
N LEU A 49 7.59 5.87 4.28
CA LEU A 49 6.22 6.13 3.88
C LEU A 49 5.73 5.09 2.87
N ALA A 50 6.61 4.64 1.96
CA ALA A 50 6.30 3.55 1.05
C ALA A 50 6.05 2.24 1.81
N ALA A 51 6.88 1.91 2.81
CA ALA A 51 6.72 0.72 3.64
C ALA A 51 5.40 0.74 4.42
N ALA A 52 5.09 1.87 5.06
CA ALA A 52 3.83 2.04 5.79
C ALA A 52 2.60 1.95 4.88
N ALA A 53 2.69 2.49 3.65
CA ALA A 53 1.60 2.38 2.69
C ALA A 53 1.36 0.94 2.23
N LEU A 54 2.43 0.16 2.04
CA LEU A 54 2.33 -1.27 1.70
C LEU A 54 1.75 -2.08 2.87
N GLU A 55 2.23 -1.85 4.09
CA GLU A 55 1.71 -2.51 5.30
C GLU A 55 0.21 -2.21 5.48
N ALA A 56 -0.22 -0.96 5.30
CA ALA A 56 -1.63 -0.59 5.39
C ALA A 56 -2.50 -1.26 4.30
N LEU A 57 -1.95 -1.49 3.10
CA LEU A 57 -2.64 -2.20 2.04
C LEU A 57 -2.79 -3.69 2.36
N ASP A 58 -1.75 -4.32 2.88
CA ASP A 58 -1.78 -5.72 3.33
C ASP A 58 -2.78 -5.90 4.48
N GLU A 59 -2.79 -4.99 5.46
CA GLU A 59 -3.77 -4.98 6.54
C GLU A 59 -5.20 -4.82 6.02
N ALA A 60 -5.43 -3.91 5.07
CA ALA A 60 -6.74 -3.71 4.48
C ALA A 60 -7.23 -4.96 3.72
N GLU A 61 -6.34 -5.69 3.04
CA GLU A 61 -6.67 -6.95 2.39
C GLU A 61 -7.05 -8.03 3.41
N VAL A 62 -6.27 -8.16 4.49
CA VAL A 62 -6.57 -9.10 5.59
C VAL A 62 -7.93 -8.76 6.22
N LEU A 63 -8.20 -7.48 6.49
CA LEU A 63 -9.47 -7.03 7.04
C LEU A 63 -10.64 -7.34 6.10
N ARG A 64 -10.46 -7.14 4.78
CA ARG A 64 -11.48 -7.50 3.79
C ARG A 64 -11.79 -9.00 3.82
N VAL A 65 -10.76 -9.86 3.89
CA VAL A 65 -10.95 -11.31 4.01
C VAL A 65 -11.67 -11.66 5.31
N ILE A 66 -11.33 -11.01 6.42
CA ILE A 66 -12.03 -11.22 7.70
C ILE A 66 -13.50 -10.82 7.58
N GLU A 67 -13.80 -9.65 7.00
CA GLU A 67 -15.17 -9.15 6.78
C GLU A 67 -15.99 -10.08 5.89
N GLU A 68 -15.45 -10.52 4.74
CA GLU A 68 -16.10 -11.47 3.84
C GLU A 68 -16.45 -12.78 4.56
N ARG A 69 -15.59 -13.20 5.50
CA ARG A 69 -15.75 -14.43 6.27
C ARG A 69 -16.40 -14.24 7.62
N GLN A 70 -16.88 -13.05 7.97
CA GLN A 70 -17.54 -12.81 9.27
C GLN A 70 -18.80 -13.66 9.46
N ASN A 71 -19.45 -14.05 8.35
CA ASN A 71 -20.65 -14.89 8.34
C ASN A 71 -20.34 -16.39 8.17
N GLU A 72 -19.06 -16.79 8.08
CA GLU A 72 -18.68 -18.20 8.06
C GLU A 72 -18.82 -18.81 9.47
N GLU A 73 -19.17 -20.09 9.53
CA GLU A 73 -19.26 -20.82 10.79
C GLU A 73 -17.88 -20.90 11.44
N ARG A 74 -17.75 -20.32 12.64
CA ARG A 74 -16.49 -20.34 13.39
C ARG A 74 -16.31 -21.71 14.06
N ILE A 75 -15.31 -22.44 13.62
CA ILE A 75 -14.98 -23.75 14.18
C ILE A 75 -14.10 -23.54 15.44
N PRO A 76 -14.42 -24.14 16.60
CA PRO A 76 -13.59 -24.07 17.79
C PRO A 76 -12.18 -24.63 17.55
N TRP A 77 -11.18 -24.02 18.17
CA TRP A 77 -9.78 -24.42 17.99
C TRP A 77 -9.50 -25.88 18.37
N ASP A 78 -10.21 -26.41 19.38
CA ASP A 78 -10.07 -27.81 19.79
C ASP A 78 -10.58 -28.79 18.71
N GLN A 79 -11.61 -28.39 17.94
CA GLN A 79 -12.10 -29.18 16.81
C GLN A 79 -11.10 -29.14 15.65
N VAL A 80 -10.54 -27.96 15.33
CA VAL A 80 -9.49 -27.84 14.30
C VAL A 80 -8.27 -28.71 14.64
N LYS A 81 -7.83 -28.72 15.90
CA LYS A 81 -6.73 -29.58 16.37
C LYS A 81 -7.05 -31.07 16.22
N ALA A 82 -8.28 -31.47 16.51
CA ALA A 82 -8.70 -32.86 16.38
C ALA A 82 -8.68 -33.30 14.91
N GLU A 83 -9.22 -32.46 14.02
CA GLU A 83 -9.22 -32.70 12.57
C GLU A 83 -7.80 -32.75 12.00
N LEU A 84 -6.90 -31.82 12.37
CA LEU A 84 -5.50 -31.83 11.92
C LEU A 84 -4.76 -33.12 12.33
N ARG A 85 -4.94 -33.57 13.59
CA ARG A 85 -4.34 -34.83 14.06
C ARG A 85 -4.88 -36.05 13.31
N GLU A 86 -6.15 -36.02 12.92
CA GLU A 86 -6.77 -37.08 12.14
C GLU A 86 -6.24 -37.10 10.70
N LEU A 87 -5.97 -35.93 10.11
CA LEU A 87 -5.36 -35.80 8.79
C LEU A 87 -3.90 -36.28 8.80
N GLU A 88 -3.10 -35.89 9.79
CA GLU A 88 -1.73 -36.40 10.00
C GLU A 88 -1.71 -37.93 10.15
N ALA A 89 -2.68 -38.50 10.87
CA ALA A 89 -2.82 -39.96 11.01
C ALA A 89 -3.24 -40.66 9.71
N LYS A 90 -3.88 -39.94 8.78
CA LYS A 90 -4.33 -40.43 7.47
C LYS A 90 -3.30 -40.23 6.35
N GLY A 91 -2.12 -39.70 6.66
CA GLY A 91 -1.03 -39.55 5.70
C GLY A 91 -1.13 -38.29 4.82
N LEU A 92 -1.78 -37.25 5.34
CA LEU A 92 -1.44 -35.87 4.99
C LEU A 92 -0.17 -35.45 5.74
#